data_AF-Q65NR4-F1
#
_entry.id   AF-Q65NR4-F1
#
_cell.length_a   1.000
_cell.length_b   1.000
_cell.length_c   1.000
_cell.angle_alpha   90.00
_cell.angle_beta   90.00
_cell.angle_gamma   90.00
#
_symmetry.space_group_name_H-M   'P 1'
#
loop_
_entity.id
_entity.type
_entity.pdbx_description
1 polymer ?
#
loop_
_entity_poly.entity_id
_entity_poly.type
_entity_poly.pdbx_seq_one_letter_code
_entity_poly.pdbx_strand_id
1 'polypeptide(L)'
;MQNNIVHIAFGESAGGSINMMLKQSGGTHEKSLIVLPELFSIGPLQKLEAKEGRVNRYEWLKTYLNDRFHESGKRYSRFEVAVSALSGIPEQASVFIWTGDHAHEQTGLRFVHHILRQMNLAVFHLNTTKFFPHTRSSGELNDENLRFIYEQGDQAAVTAAEGRRLAEEWTALSQQTSVLRVWEDGRIKSVKEDFFDSFIIEKLAQLQKNRSANTFINCLSLIGEVIGHLEENIGDEFIEYRILELIRKGIFEMKGTTKGMRYFNVRLKNVM
;
A
#
# COMPACT_ATOMS: atom_id res chain seq x y z
N MET A 1 18.11 -10.33 -29.79
CA MET A 1 16.81 -9.69 -29.47
C MET A 1 16.98 -9.03 -28.11
N GLN A 2 16.74 -7.73 -28.01
CA GLN A 2 16.87 -7.01 -26.76
C GLN A 2 15.68 -7.42 -25.90
N ASN A 3 15.92 -8.16 -24.80
CA ASN A 3 14.84 -8.53 -23.88
C ASN A 3 14.33 -7.24 -23.22
N ASN A 4 13.09 -6.87 -23.46
CA ASN A 4 12.44 -5.78 -22.75
C ASN A 4 12.33 -6.16 -21.28
N ILE A 5 12.91 -5.35 -20.41
CA ILE A 5 12.85 -5.55 -18.95
C ILE A 5 11.88 -4.50 -18.38
N VAL A 6 10.86 -4.97 -17.68
CA VAL A 6 9.87 -4.13 -17.00
C VAL A 6 9.97 -4.38 -15.50
N HIS A 7 10.02 -3.31 -14.72
CA HIS A 7 9.89 -3.39 -13.27
C HIS A 7 8.51 -2.88 -12.85
N ILE A 8 7.89 -3.55 -11.89
CA ILE A 8 6.60 -3.13 -11.31
C ILE A 8 6.82 -2.89 -9.82
N ALA A 9 6.41 -1.71 -9.35
CA ALA A 9 6.51 -1.29 -7.96
C ALA A 9 5.15 -0.84 -7.41
N PHE A 10 4.95 -1.03 -6.11
CA PHE A 10 3.76 -0.58 -5.39
C PHE A 10 4.12 0.59 -4.47
N GLY A 11 3.45 1.72 -4.66
CA GLY A 11 3.70 2.96 -3.94
C GLY A 11 4.82 3.82 -4.56
N GLU A 12 4.65 5.14 -4.47
CA GLU A 12 5.57 6.14 -5.02
C GLU A 12 6.97 6.06 -4.38
N SER A 13 7.06 5.72 -3.08
CA SER A 13 8.35 5.59 -2.38
C SER A 13 9.19 4.44 -2.96
N ALA A 14 8.58 3.26 -3.15
CA ALA A 14 9.24 2.13 -3.79
C ALA A 14 9.66 2.48 -5.23
N GLY A 15 8.75 3.11 -5.98
CA GLY A 15 9.06 3.59 -7.33
C GLY A 15 10.26 4.53 -7.38
N GLY A 16 10.37 5.46 -6.42
CA GLY A 16 11.49 6.38 -6.29
C GLY A 16 12.83 5.66 -6.07
N SER A 17 12.90 4.81 -5.04
CA SER A 17 14.13 4.07 -4.70
C SER A 17 14.55 3.10 -5.81
N ILE A 18 13.59 2.38 -6.41
CA ILE A 18 13.87 1.46 -7.53
C ILE A 18 14.38 2.25 -8.73
N ASN A 19 13.76 3.39 -9.07
CA ASN A 19 14.24 4.23 -10.18
C ASN A 19 15.68 4.72 -9.96
N MET A 20 16.03 5.10 -8.73
CA MET A 20 17.41 5.47 -8.37
C MET A 20 18.37 4.29 -8.56
N MET A 21 18.03 3.12 -8.02
CA MET A 21 18.80 1.88 -8.19
C MET A 21 19.03 1.54 -9.67
N LEU A 22 18.00 1.64 -10.51
CA LEU A 22 18.08 1.36 -11.94
C LEU A 22 19.00 2.34 -12.68
N LYS A 23 18.91 3.64 -12.36
CA LYS A 23 19.77 4.68 -12.97
C LYS A 23 21.25 4.49 -12.63
N GLN A 24 21.57 4.11 -11.39
CA GLN A 24 22.94 3.92 -10.95
C GLN A 24 23.60 2.65 -11.50
N SER A 25 22.81 1.65 -11.88
CA SER A 25 23.31 0.38 -12.43
C SER A 25 23.79 0.48 -13.89
N GLY A 26 24.07 1.69 -14.40
CA GLY A 26 24.62 1.94 -15.74
C GLY A 26 23.66 1.67 -16.90
N GLY A 27 22.37 1.48 -16.64
CA GLY A 27 21.38 1.11 -17.66
C GLY A 27 20.99 2.28 -18.57
N THR A 28 21.61 2.35 -19.74
CA THR A 28 21.18 3.16 -20.91
C THR A 28 20.14 2.44 -21.77
N HIS A 29 19.57 1.34 -21.29
CA HIS A 29 18.50 0.60 -21.97
C HIS A 29 17.19 0.83 -21.23
N GLU A 30 16.12 1.07 -21.99
CA GLU A 30 14.74 1.31 -21.55
C GLU A 30 14.25 0.24 -20.56
N LYS A 31 14.66 0.33 -19.29
CA LYS A 31 13.99 -0.38 -18.20
C LYS A 31 12.77 0.44 -17.85
N SER A 32 11.61 0.01 -18.33
CA SER A 32 10.35 0.66 -18.01
C SER A 32 9.96 0.30 -16.58
N LEU A 33 9.78 1.32 -15.74
CA LEU A 33 9.27 1.16 -14.39
C LEU A 33 7.80 1.57 -14.39
N ILE A 34 6.93 0.62 -14.04
CA ILE A 34 5.50 0.86 -13.81
C ILE A 34 5.30 0.97 -12.30
N VAL A 35 4.83 2.13 -11.84
CA VAL A 35 4.51 2.37 -10.43
C VAL A 35 3.01 2.40 -10.26
N LEU A 36 2.47 1.55 -9.39
CA LEU A 36 1.09 1.61 -8.94
C LEU A 36 1.04 2.47 -7.66
N PRO A 37 0.60 3.74 -7.72
CA PRO A 37 0.82 4.71 -6.64
C PRO A 37 -0.07 4.52 -5.41
N GLU A 38 -1.11 3.67 -5.48
CA GLU A 38 -2.12 3.54 -4.43
C GLU A 38 -1.83 2.40 -3.43
N LEU A 39 -2.29 2.55 -2.19
CA LEU A 39 -2.23 1.52 -1.16
C LEU A 39 -3.34 0.47 -1.32
N PHE A 40 -2.98 -0.74 -1.75
CA PHE A 40 -3.92 -1.85 -1.90
C PHE A 40 -4.40 -2.47 -0.58
N SER A 41 -3.75 -2.19 0.55
CA SER A 41 -4.20 -2.60 1.89
C SER A 41 -5.51 -1.93 2.31
N ILE A 42 -5.88 -0.81 1.66
CA ILE A 42 -7.11 -0.06 1.96
C ILE A 42 -8.00 0.15 0.73
N GLY A 43 -9.24 0.58 0.94
CA GLY A 43 -10.22 0.97 -0.08
C GLY A 43 -10.82 -0.20 -0.88
N PRO A 44 -11.90 0.01 -1.64
CA PRO A 44 -12.55 -1.07 -2.41
C PRO A 44 -11.66 -1.62 -3.54
N LEU A 45 -11.83 -2.90 -3.87
CA LEU A 45 -11.09 -3.59 -4.97
C LEU A 45 -12.01 -4.06 -6.10
N GLN A 46 -13.33 -3.90 -5.95
CA GLN A 46 -14.31 -4.35 -6.93
C GLN A 46 -14.02 -3.78 -8.31
N LYS A 47 -13.87 -4.68 -9.28
CA LYS A 47 -13.71 -4.35 -10.70
C LYS A 47 -12.55 -3.39 -10.98
N LEU A 48 -11.45 -3.46 -10.23
CA LEU A 48 -10.33 -2.52 -10.38
C LEU A 48 -9.65 -2.61 -11.76
N GLU A 49 -9.78 -3.75 -12.42
CA GLU A 49 -9.38 -3.95 -13.82
C GLU A 49 -10.22 -3.11 -14.81
N ALA A 50 -11.43 -2.72 -14.42
CA ALA A 50 -12.32 -1.87 -15.22
C ALA A 50 -12.31 -0.41 -14.72
N LYS A 51 -12.54 0.53 -15.64
CA LYS A 51 -12.57 1.98 -15.32
C LYS A 51 -13.58 2.32 -14.23
N GLU A 52 -14.74 1.68 -14.25
CA GLU A 52 -15.81 1.90 -13.27
C GLU A 52 -15.37 1.58 -11.84
N GLY A 53 -14.64 0.47 -11.63
CA GLY A 53 -14.12 0.11 -10.32
C GLY A 53 -13.05 1.08 -9.83
N ARG A 54 -12.20 1.58 -10.74
CA ARG A 54 -11.19 2.60 -10.42
C ARG A 54 -11.81 3.95 -10.06
N VAL A 55 -12.87 4.37 -10.76
CA VAL A 55 -13.65 5.56 -10.39
C VAL A 55 -14.29 5.39 -9.01
N ASN A 56 -14.92 4.24 -8.74
CA ASN A 56 -15.51 3.96 -7.42
C ASN A 56 -14.46 4.04 -6.31
N ARG A 57 -13.30 3.41 -6.52
CA ARG A 57 -12.19 3.49 -5.57
C ARG A 57 -11.69 4.91 -5.36
N TYR A 58 -11.53 5.69 -6.43
CA TYR A 58 -11.14 7.09 -6.34
C TYR A 58 -12.12 7.92 -5.51
N GLU A 59 -13.43 7.77 -5.74
CA GLU A 59 -14.45 8.48 -4.96
C GLU A 59 -14.46 8.04 -3.48
N TRP A 60 -14.23 6.76 -3.20
CA TRP A 60 -14.06 6.27 -1.82
C TRP A 60 -12.84 6.94 -1.15
N LEU A 61 -11.68 6.91 -1.80
CA LEU A 61 -10.45 7.52 -1.28
C LEU A 61 -10.66 9.02 -1.02
N LYS A 62 -11.26 9.74 -1.96
CA LYS A 62 -11.55 11.17 -1.85
C LYS A 62 -12.57 11.50 -0.75
N THR A 63 -13.52 10.60 -0.49
CA THR A 63 -14.55 10.80 0.53
C THR A 63 -14.00 10.62 1.94
N TYR A 64 -13.17 9.60 2.15
CA TYR A 64 -12.74 9.19 3.49
C TYR A 64 -11.34 9.68 3.85
N LEU A 65 -10.44 9.84 2.88
CA LEU A 65 -9.07 10.27 3.13
C LEU A 65 -8.90 11.76 2.93
N ASN A 66 -8.06 12.37 3.78
CA ASN A 66 -7.79 13.79 3.71
C ASN A 66 -6.78 14.11 2.59
N ASP A 67 -7.23 14.75 1.51
CA ASP A 67 -6.38 15.20 0.40
C ASP A 67 -5.65 16.52 0.69
N ARG A 68 -4.86 16.51 1.76
CA ARG A 68 -4.12 17.68 2.30
C ARG A 68 -3.16 18.34 1.29
N PHE A 69 -2.73 17.61 0.27
CA PHE A 69 -1.82 18.10 -0.77
C PHE A 69 -2.50 18.33 -2.12
N HIS A 70 -3.82 18.13 -2.21
CA HIS A 70 -4.58 18.24 -3.45
C HIS A 70 -3.99 17.36 -4.58
N GLU A 71 -3.57 16.14 -4.22
CA GLU A 71 -2.93 15.19 -5.11
C GLU A 71 -3.83 14.03 -5.52
N SER A 72 -5.01 13.86 -4.91
CA SER A 72 -5.92 12.75 -5.20
C SER A 72 -6.18 12.56 -6.70
N GLY A 73 -6.51 13.63 -7.42
CA GLY A 73 -6.74 13.58 -8.87
C GLY A 73 -5.48 13.22 -9.68
N LYS A 74 -4.30 13.67 -9.26
CA LYS A 74 -3.03 13.30 -9.89
C LYS A 74 -2.69 11.84 -9.63
N ARG A 75 -2.89 11.37 -8.40
CA ARG A 75 -2.68 9.97 -7.98
C ARG A 75 -3.59 9.02 -8.77
N TYR A 76 -4.87 9.36 -8.90
CA TYR A 76 -5.81 8.64 -9.75
C TYR A 76 -5.37 8.60 -11.22
N SER A 77 -4.98 9.76 -11.77
CA SER A 77 -4.51 9.83 -13.16
C SER A 77 -3.28 8.95 -13.40
N ARG A 78 -2.33 8.93 -12.45
CA ARG A 78 -1.15 8.03 -12.49
C ARG A 78 -1.55 6.56 -12.38
N PHE A 79 -2.55 6.24 -11.55
CA PHE A 79 -3.07 4.87 -11.43
C PHE A 79 -3.70 4.39 -12.76
N GLU A 80 -4.49 5.23 -13.45
CA GLU A 80 -5.03 4.90 -14.78
C GLU A 80 -3.90 4.61 -15.79
N VAL A 81 -2.87 5.47 -15.81
CA VAL A 81 -1.70 5.29 -16.69
C VAL A 81 -0.97 3.98 -16.36
N ALA A 82 -0.77 3.68 -15.07
CA ALA A 82 -0.10 2.46 -14.64
C ALA A 82 -0.88 1.20 -15.06
N VAL A 83 -2.20 1.18 -14.87
CA VAL A 83 -3.05 0.05 -15.30
C VAL A 83 -3.04 -0.13 -16.82
N SER A 84 -3.06 0.97 -17.57
CA SER A 84 -2.89 0.94 -19.03
C SER A 84 -1.51 0.41 -19.43
N ALA A 85 -0.45 0.81 -18.71
CA ALA A 85 0.91 0.35 -18.99
C ALA A 85 1.09 -1.15 -18.72
N LEU A 86 0.46 -1.70 -17.67
CA LEU A 86 0.46 -3.14 -17.40
C LEU A 86 -0.12 -3.94 -18.57
N SER A 87 -1.19 -3.44 -19.19
CA SER A 87 -1.84 -4.09 -20.33
C SER A 87 -1.08 -3.89 -21.65
N GLY A 88 -0.11 -2.98 -21.68
CA GLY A 88 0.71 -2.67 -22.85
C GLY A 88 2.14 -3.22 -22.78
N ILE A 89 2.44 -4.08 -21.79
CA ILE A 89 3.77 -4.72 -21.70
C ILE A 89 3.98 -5.58 -22.96
N PRO A 90 5.11 -5.42 -23.68
CA PRO A 90 5.40 -6.22 -24.86
C PRO A 90 5.47 -7.71 -24.55
N GLU A 91 4.93 -8.53 -25.45
CA GLU A 91 5.08 -9.99 -25.38
C GLU A 91 6.55 -10.41 -25.26
N GLN A 92 6.80 -11.51 -24.55
CA GLN A 92 8.14 -12.05 -24.27
C GLN A 92 9.04 -11.16 -23.40
N ALA A 93 8.52 -10.07 -22.83
CA ALA A 93 9.26 -9.26 -21.86
C ALA A 93 9.53 -10.03 -20.55
N SER A 94 10.61 -9.63 -19.87
CA SER A 94 10.93 -10.05 -18.50
C SER A 94 10.37 -9.02 -17.51
N VAL A 95 9.47 -9.45 -16.63
CA VAL A 95 8.77 -8.58 -15.68
C VAL A 95 9.21 -8.91 -14.26
N PHE A 96 9.85 -7.95 -13.60
CA PHE A 96 10.25 -8.03 -12.20
C PHE A 96 9.24 -7.28 -11.34
N ILE A 97 8.47 -8.01 -10.53
CA ILE A 97 7.52 -7.43 -9.59
C ILE A 97 8.19 -7.34 -8.22
N TRP A 98 8.37 -6.12 -7.73
CA TRP A 98 8.87 -5.85 -6.38
C TRP A 98 7.72 -6.06 -5.39
N THR A 99 7.94 -6.93 -4.41
CA THR A 99 6.91 -7.32 -3.45
C THR A 99 7.53 -7.60 -2.08
N GLY A 100 6.69 -7.84 -1.07
CA GLY A 100 7.07 -8.16 0.29
C GLY A 100 5.88 -8.84 0.96
N ASP A 101 6.10 -9.53 2.08
CA ASP A 101 5.08 -10.33 2.76
C ASP A 101 4.22 -9.45 3.69
N HIS A 102 3.46 -8.55 3.08
CA HIS A 102 2.55 -7.62 3.77
C HIS A 102 1.36 -7.24 2.88
N ALA A 103 0.26 -6.78 3.49
CA ALA A 103 -1.05 -6.74 2.82
C ALA A 103 -1.07 -5.85 1.58
N HIS A 104 -0.37 -4.71 1.63
CA HIS A 104 -0.30 -3.76 0.52
C HIS A 104 0.30 -4.41 -0.74
N GLU A 105 1.51 -4.96 -0.66
CA GLU A 105 2.22 -5.46 -1.84
C GLU A 105 1.70 -6.82 -2.28
N GLN A 106 1.26 -7.67 -1.33
CA GLN A 106 0.66 -8.95 -1.67
C GLN A 106 -0.68 -8.76 -2.39
N THR A 107 -1.51 -7.79 -1.98
CA THR A 107 -2.77 -7.50 -2.69
C THR A 107 -2.50 -6.93 -4.09
N GLY A 108 -1.55 -5.99 -4.19
CA GLY A 108 -1.12 -5.45 -5.48
C GLY A 108 -0.55 -6.52 -6.42
N LEU A 109 0.21 -7.47 -5.88
CA LEU A 109 0.77 -8.60 -6.64
C LEU A 109 -0.35 -9.43 -7.30
N ARG A 110 -1.42 -9.76 -6.57
CA ARG A 110 -2.57 -10.50 -7.14
C ARG A 110 -3.24 -9.70 -8.25
N PHE A 111 -3.43 -8.39 -8.06
CA PHE A 111 -3.99 -7.52 -9.09
C PHE A 111 -3.16 -7.51 -10.38
N VAL A 112 -1.83 -7.39 -10.24
CA VAL A 112 -0.91 -7.43 -11.38
C VAL A 112 -0.99 -8.78 -12.08
N HIS A 113 -0.92 -9.90 -11.35
CA HIS A 113 -1.07 -11.24 -11.95
C HIS A 113 -2.40 -11.42 -12.65
N HIS A 114 -3.49 -10.85 -12.10
CA HIS A 114 -4.76 -10.85 -12.79
C HIS A 114 -4.67 -10.15 -14.15
N ILE A 115 -4.11 -8.93 -14.23
CA ILE A 115 -3.96 -8.23 -15.52
C ILE A 115 -3.08 -9.04 -16.49
N LEU A 116 -1.94 -9.54 -16.02
CA LEU A 116 -0.94 -10.21 -16.87
C LEU A 116 -1.32 -11.64 -17.29
N ARG A 117 -2.39 -12.23 -16.72
CA ARG A 117 -2.74 -13.66 -16.86
C ARG A 117 -2.91 -14.18 -18.30
N GLN A 118 -3.15 -13.29 -19.26
CA GLN A 118 -3.36 -13.63 -20.68
C GLN A 118 -2.14 -13.36 -21.57
N MET A 119 -1.04 -12.86 -20.99
CA MET A 119 0.16 -12.45 -21.71
C MET A 119 1.26 -13.51 -21.63
N ASN A 120 2.12 -13.60 -22.64
CA ASN A 120 3.27 -14.49 -22.66
C ASN A 120 4.52 -13.76 -22.14
N LEU A 121 4.63 -13.67 -20.81
CA LEU A 121 5.68 -12.93 -20.11
C LEU A 121 6.49 -13.86 -19.20
N ALA A 122 7.79 -13.58 -19.05
CA ALA A 122 8.60 -14.18 -17.99
C ALA A 122 8.50 -13.30 -16.74
N VAL A 123 7.78 -13.76 -15.71
CA VAL A 123 7.53 -12.97 -14.49
C VAL A 123 8.43 -13.47 -13.35
N PHE A 124 9.02 -12.53 -12.60
CA PHE A 124 9.89 -12.78 -11.44
C PHE A 124 9.38 -11.99 -10.24
N HIS A 125 9.46 -12.55 -9.03
CA HIS A 125 9.11 -11.85 -7.80
C HIS A 125 10.39 -11.50 -7.03
N LEU A 126 10.60 -10.22 -6.79
CA LEU A 126 11.66 -9.72 -5.92
C LEU A 126 11.06 -9.45 -4.54
N ASN A 127 11.02 -10.49 -3.70
CA ASN A 127 10.45 -10.41 -2.35
C ASN A 127 11.48 -9.79 -1.39
N THR A 128 11.20 -8.56 -0.96
CA THR A 128 12.05 -7.76 -0.08
C THR A 128 12.10 -8.30 1.35
N THR A 129 11.01 -8.88 1.85
CA THR A 129 10.92 -9.44 3.20
C THR A 129 11.82 -10.67 3.40
N LYS A 130 12.19 -11.38 2.32
CA LYS A 130 13.19 -12.47 2.38
C LYS A 130 14.55 -12.02 2.91
N PHE A 131 14.92 -10.76 2.67
CA PHE A 131 16.21 -10.19 3.06
C PHE A 131 16.06 -9.15 4.19
N PHE A 132 14.93 -8.45 4.25
CA PHE A 132 14.63 -7.42 5.23
C PHE A 132 13.29 -7.71 5.91
N PRO A 133 13.22 -8.65 6.86
CA PRO A 133 11.95 -9.17 7.40
C PRO A 133 11.10 -8.15 8.15
N HIS A 134 11.69 -7.05 8.61
CA HIS A 134 11.00 -5.98 9.34
C HIS A 134 10.55 -4.81 8.45
N THR A 135 10.73 -4.91 7.14
CA THR A 135 10.25 -3.88 6.21
C THR A 135 8.73 -3.96 6.05
N ARG A 136 8.05 -2.82 6.10
CA ARG A 136 6.59 -2.73 5.90
C ARG A 136 6.20 -2.46 4.45
N SER A 137 7.19 -2.08 3.65
CA SER A 137 7.09 -1.99 2.20
C SER A 137 8.47 -1.88 1.57
N SER A 138 8.58 -2.33 0.32
CA SER A 138 9.73 -2.09 -0.56
C SER A 138 10.15 -0.62 -0.59
N GLY A 139 9.22 0.31 -0.32
CA GLY A 139 9.48 1.75 -0.25
C GLY A 139 10.26 2.24 0.96
N GLU A 140 10.50 1.40 1.97
CA GLU A 140 11.37 1.72 3.12
C GLU A 140 12.84 1.38 2.85
N LEU A 141 13.13 0.65 1.78
CA LEU A 141 14.48 0.28 1.40
C LEU A 141 15.13 1.37 0.55
N ASN A 142 16.42 1.60 0.80
CA ASN A 142 17.25 2.44 -0.05
C ASN A 142 17.66 1.69 -1.33
N ASP A 143 18.25 2.42 -2.27
CA ASP A 143 18.69 1.91 -3.56
C ASP A 143 19.80 0.84 -3.47
N GLU A 144 20.65 0.88 -2.45
CA GLU A 144 21.70 -0.13 -2.21
C GLU A 144 21.10 -1.47 -1.80
N ASN A 145 20.16 -1.47 -0.85
CA ASN A 145 19.45 -2.67 -0.39
C ASN A 145 18.63 -3.29 -1.54
N LEU A 146 17.96 -2.45 -2.34
CA LEU A 146 17.23 -2.91 -3.51
C LEU A 146 18.17 -3.51 -4.56
N ARG A 147 19.34 -2.92 -4.80
CA ARG A 147 20.36 -3.49 -5.70
C ARG A 147 20.77 -4.88 -5.25
N PHE A 148 21.07 -5.03 -3.96
CA PHE A 148 21.42 -6.31 -3.38
C PHE A 148 20.32 -7.36 -3.63
N ILE A 149 19.05 -7.02 -3.43
CA ILE A 149 17.92 -7.93 -3.71
C ILE A 149 17.82 -8.24 -5.21
N TYR A 150 18.04 -7.27 -6.09
CA TYR A 150 17.99 -7.51 -7.54
C TYR A 150 19.09 -8.49 -8.00
N GLU A 151 20.27 -8.39 -7.42
CA GLU A 151 21.44 -9.22 -7.77
C GLU A 151 21.41 -10.60 -7.11
N GLN A 152 20.93 -10.70 -5.86
CA GLN A 152 20.95 -11.92 -5.05
C GLN A 152 19.58 -12.61 -4.92
N GLY A 153 18.53 -11.94 -5.40
CA GLY A 153 17.15 -12.42 -5.30
C GLY A 153 16.90 -13.66 -6.13
N ASP A 154 15.70 -14.22 -5.93
CA ASP A 154 15.26 -15.39 -6.67
C ASP A 154 15.20 -15.09 -8.17
N GLN A 155 15.99 -15.85 -8.93
CA GLN A 155 16.06 -15.75 -10.39
C GLN A 155 15.11 -16.75 -11.07
N ALA A 156 14.34 -17.53 -10.30
CA ALA A 156 13.37 -18.44 -10.86
C ALA A 156 12.14 -17.67 -11.36
N ALA A 157 11.78 -17.94 -12.61
CA ALA A 157 10.52 -17.43 -13.16
C ALA A 157 9.33 -18.08 -12.43
N VAL A 158 8.32 -17.26 -12.18
CA VAL A 158 7.03 -17.69 -11.63
C VAL A 158 6.42 -18.71 -12.58
N THR A 159 6.03 -19.86 -12.03
CA THR A 159 5.39 -20.90 -12.85
C THR A 159 4.01 -20.45 -13.32
N ALA A 160 3.55 -21.00 -14.46
CA ALA A 160 2.21 -20.71 -14.97
C ALA A 160 1.10 -21.13 -13.97
N ALA A 161 1.33 -22.18 -13.18
CA ALA A 161 0.39 -22.60 -12.14
C ALA A 161 0.30 -21.57 -11.00
N GLU A 162 1.44 -21.06 -10.56
CA GLU A 162 1.51 -20.04 -9.51
C GLU A 162 0.89 -18.71 -9.96
N GLY A 163 1.20 -18.26 -11.18
CA GLY A 163 0.59 -17.05 -11.75
C GLY A 163 -0.94 -17.15 -11.85
N ARG A 164 -1.47 -18.31 -12.28
CA ARG A 164 -2.92 -18.56 -12.31
C ARG A 164 -3.53 -18.53 -10.91
N ARG A 165 -2.89 -19.16 -9.92
CA ARG A 165 -3.35 -19.15 -8.52
C ARG A 165 -3.47 -17.71 -7.99
N LEU A 166 -2.46 -16.87 -8.22
CA LEU A 166 -2.49 -15.46 -7.80
C LEU A 166 -3.60 -14.66 -8.52
N ALA A 167 -3.83 -14.92 -9.80
CA ALA A 167 -4.91 -14.30 -10.55
C ALA A 167 -6.31 -14.74 -10.06
N GLU A 168 -6.48 -15.99 -9.64
CA GLU A 168 -7.71 -16.52 -9.04
C GLU A 168 -7.94 -15.95 -7.63
N GLU A 169 -6.88 -15.81 -6.83
CA GLU A 169 -6.92 -15.13 -5.53
C GLU A 169 -7.39 -13.68 -5.68
N TRP A 170 -6.95 -12.95 -6.72
CA TRP A 170 -7.49 -11.63 -7.04
C TRP A 170 -9.00 -11.66 -7.29
N THR A 171 -9.48 -12.63 -8.07
CA THR A 171 -10.92 -12.74 -8.37
C THR A 171 -11.73 -12.95 -7.10
N ALA A 172 -11.24 -13.78 -6.16
CA ALA A 172 -11.90 -13.95 -4.87
C ALA A 172 -11.83 -12.68 -4.00
N LEU A 173 -10.67 -12.03 -3.92
CA LEU A 173 -10.47 -10.82 -3.12
C LEU A 173 -11.30 -9.63 -3.62
N SER A 174 -11.34 -9.41 -4.94
CA SER A 174 -12.04 -8.28 -5.55
C SER A 174 -13.57 -8.37 -5.45
N GLN A 175 -14.13 -9.54 -5.13
CA GLN A 175 -15.55 -9.72 -4.84
C GLN A 175 -15.94 -9.27 -3.42
N GLN A 176 -14.98 -9.11 -2.50
CA GLN A 176 -15.24 -8.80 -1.09
C GLN A 176 -15.45 -7.30 -0.87
N THR A 177 -16.46 -6.92 -0.09
CA THR A 177 -16.82 -5.52 0.22
C THR A 177 -15.96 -4.85 1.28
N SER A 178 -15.08 -5.60 1.94
CA SER A 178 -14.13 -5.04 2.91
C SER A 178 -13.19 -4.04 2.22
N VAL A 179 -12.88 -2.97 2.95
CA VAL A 179 -11.97 -1.89 2.54
C VAL A 179 -10.65 -1.92 3.30
N LEU A 180 -10.37 -2.96 4.10
CA LEU A 180 -9.14 -3.10 4.87
C LEU A 180 -8.63 -4.54 4.81
N ARG A 181 -7.34 -4.71 4.51
CA ARG A 181 -6.68 -6.02 4.50
C ARG A 181 -5.46 -6.02 5.40
N VAL A 182 -5.22 -7.19 5.99
CA VAL A 182 -4.02 -7.52 6.75
C VAL A 182 -3.37 -8.77 6.14
N TRP A 183 -2.09 -8.95 6.39
CA TRP A 183 -1.32 -10.12 5.99
C TRP A 183 -1.00 -10.94 7.23
N GLU A 184 -1.64 -12.09 7.32
CA GLU A 184 -1.53 -12.96 8.49
C GLU A 184 -1.43 -14.41 8.02
N ASP A 185 -0.48 -15.15 8.60
CA ASP A 185 -0.20 -16.56 8.24
C ASP A 185 0.09 -16.78 6.74
N GLY A 186 0.77 -15.83 6.10
CA GLY A 186 1.10 -15.89 4.68
C GLY A 186 -0.10 -15.69 3.75
N ARG A 187 -1.18 -15.08 4.23
CA ARG A 187 -2.42 -14.87 3.47
C ARG A 187 -2.98 -13.46 3.67
N ILE A 188 -3.65 -12.97 2.64
CA ILE A 188 -4.43 -11.73 2.70
C ILE A 188 -5.75 -12.04 3.41
N LYS A 189 -5.99 -11.39 4.55
CA LYS A 189 -7.28 -11.44 5.26
C LYS A 189 -7.97 -10.09 5.15
N SER A 190 -9.17 -10.09 4.60
CA SER A 190 -10.04 -8.92 4.61
C SER A 190 -10.71 -8.80 5.98
N VAL A 191 -10.55 -7.65 6.61
CA VAL A 191 -11.05 -7.36 7.97
C VAL A 191 -12.05 -6.21 7.94
N LYS A 192 -12.69 -5.93 9.08
CA LYS A 192 -13.55 -4.75 9.19
C LYS A 192 -12.71 -3.47 9.15
N GLU A 193 -13.29 -2.38 8.69
CA GLU A 193 -12.61 -1.08 8.64
C GLU A 193 -12.14 -0.57 10.02
N ASP A 194 -12.79 -1.03 11.10
CA ASP A 194 -12.50 -0.66 12.49
C ASP A 194 -11.53 -1.63 13.19
N PHE A 195 -10.91 -2.56 12.45
CA PHE A 195 -10.05 -3.60 13.01
C PHE A 195 -8.93 -3.05 13.89
N PHE A 196 -8.35 -1.89 13.53
CA PHE A 196 -7.28 -1.24 14.30
C PHE A 196 -7.79 -0.15 15.27
N ASP A 197 -9.09 0.08 15.39
CA ASP A 197 -9.64 1.14 16.27
C ASP A 197 -9.20 0.92 17.74
N SER A 198 -9.26 -0.32 18.24
CA SER A 198 -8.80 -0.66 19.60
C SER A 198 -7.31 -0.39 19.82
N PHE A 199 -6.48 -0.67 18.82
CA PHE A 199 -5.04 -0.39 18.87
C PHE A 199 -4.75 1.12 18.90
N ILE A 200 -5.47 1.91 18.09
CA ILE A 200 -5.37 3.37 18.10
C ILE A 200 -5.76 3.94 19.47
N ILE A 201 -6.83 3.42 20.08
CA ILE A 201 -7.28 3.80 21.44
C ILE A 201 -6.18 3.48 22.46
N GLU A 202 -5.57 2.30 22.39
CA GLU A 202 -4.48 1.89 23.28
C GLU A 202 -3.27 2.82 23.17
N LYS A 203 -2.84 3.16 21.95
CA LYS A 203 -1.72 4.08 21.72
C LYS A 203 -1.99 5.47 22.27
N LEU A 204 -3.22 5.98 22.13
CA LEU A 204 -3.59 7.24 22.76
C LEU A 204 -3.53 7.16 24.29
N ALA A 205 -4.07 6.09 24.88
CA ALA A 205 -4.00 5.86 26.33
C ALA A 205 -2.54 5.84 26.84
N GLN A 206 -1.63 5.16 26.13
CA GLN A 206 -0.20 5.10 26.47
C GLN A 206 0.45 6.48 26.44
N LEU A 207 0.22 7.25 25.36
CA LEU A 207 0.75 8.62 25.22
C LEU A 207 0.24 9.56 26.32
N GLN A 208 -1.01 9.40 26.76
CA GLN A 208 -1.58 10.21 27.85
C GLN A 208 -1.04 9.81 29.22
N LYS A 209 -0.87 8.51 29.50
CA LYS A 209 -0.29 8.00 30.76
C LYS A 209 1.12 8.54 31.00
N ASN A 210 1.94 8.64 29.94
CA ASN A 210 3.31 9.17 30.01
C ASN A 210 3.38 10.68 30.24
N ARG A 211 2.23 11.38 30.29
CA ARG A 211 2.12 12.82 30.55
C ARG A 211 1.22 13.04 31.77
N SER A 212 -0.07 13.23 31.53
CA SER A 212 -1.12 13.24 32.54
C SER A 212 -2.43 12.75 31.93
N ALA A 213 -3.22 12.01 32.71
CA ALA A 213 -4.58 11.66 32.34
C ALA A 213 -5.35 12.97 32.03
N ASN A 214 -5.97 13.06 30.84
CA ASN A 214 -6.62 14.24 30.24
C ASN A 214 -5.79 15.16 29.34
N THR A 215 -4.50 14.91 29.10
CA THR A 215 -3.73 15.72 28.14
C THR A 215 -4.21 15.50 26.71
N PHE A 216 -4.42 16.59 25.96
CA PHE A 216 -4.65 16.53 24.51
C PHE A 216 -3.33 16.20 23.79
N ILE A 217 -3.37 15.21 22.91
CA ILE A 217 -2.25 14.74 22.10
C ILE A 217 -2.47 15.19 20.65
N ASN A 218 -1.44 15.73 20.02
CA ASN A 218 -1.52 16.09 18.60
C ASN A 218 -1.79 14.83 17.75
N CYS A 219 -2.72 14.92 16.79
CA CYS A 219 -3.11 13.76 15.99
C CYS A 219 -1.92 13.21 15.16
N LEU A 220 -1.03 14.06 14.64
CA LEU A 220 0.20 13.61 13.98
C LEU A 220 1.07 12.76 14.91
N SER A 221 1.19 13.12 16.18
CA SER A 221 1.96 12.33 17.16
C SER A 221 1.32 10.98 17.43
N LEU A 222 -0.02 10.91 17.53
CA LEU A 222 -0.74 9.65 17.68
C LEU A 222 -0.57 8.76 16.44
N ILE A 223 -0.71 9.34 15.23
CA ILE A 223 -0.49 8.60 13.98
C ILE A 223 0.94 8.07 13.92
N GLY A 224 1.95 8.87 14.27
CA GLY A 224 3.35 8.43 14.32
C GLY A 224 3.57 7.28 15.30
N GLU A 225 2.92 7.32 16.47
CA GLU A 225 2.97 6.25 17.46
C GLU A 225 2.31 4.95 16.96
N VAL A 226 1.16 5.07 16.29
CA VAL A 226 0.46 3.94 15.66
C VAL A 226 1.34 3.35 14.56
N ILE A 227 1.83 4.17 13.63
CA ILE A 227 2.72 3.73 12.54
C ILE A 227 3.98 3.08 13.11
N GLY A 228 4.60 3.63 14.15
CA GLY A 228 5.83 3.08 14.72
C GLY A 228 5.68 1.69 15.34
N HIS A 229 4.46 1.27 15.65
CA HIS A 229 4.17 -0.01 16.30
C HIS A 229 3.21 -0.91 15.51
N LEU A 230 2.77 -0.46 14.33
CA LEU A 230 1.92 -1.22 13.44
C LEU A 230 2.78 -1.83 12.34
N GLU A 231 2.73 -3.16 12.24
CA GLU A 231 3.43 -3.91 11.19
C GLU A 231 2.81 -3.66 9.81
N GLU A 232 1.48 -3.51 9.75
CA GLU A 232 0.75 -3.27 8.51
C GLU A 232 0.88 -1.84 7.99
N ASN A 233 1.22 -1.70 6.72
CA ASN A 233 1.18 -0.41 6.03
C ASN A 233 -0.23 -0.11 5.51
N ILE A 234 -0.99 0.64 6.31
CA ILE A 234 -2.35 1.11 5.98
C ILE A 234 -2.41 2.61 5.63
N GLY A 235 -1.28 3.33 5.73
CA GLY A 235 -1.17 4.75 5.42
C GLY A 235 -1.63 5.69 6.56
N ASP A 236 -0.98 6.84 6.67
CA ASP A 236 -1.29 7.89 7.64
C ASP A 236 -2.69 8.48 7.43
N GLU A 237 -3.09 8.69 6.17
CA GLU A 237 -4.41 9.20 5.78
C GLU A 237 -5.56 8.28 6.27
N PHE A 238 -5.38 6.95 6.23
CA PHE A 238 -6.40 6.01 6.71
C PHE A 238 -6.46 5.97 8.24
N ILE A 239 -5.32 6.07 8.93
CA ILE A 239 -5.28 6.17 10.40
C ILE A 239 -5.97 7.48 10.85
N GLU A 240 -5.72 8.60 10.15
CA GLU A 240 -6.44 9.86 10.39
C GLU A 240 -7.95 9.67 10.25
N TYR A 241 -8.40 9.01 9.17
CA TYR A 241 -9.80 8.68 8.96
C TYR A 241 -10.40 7.89 10.15
N ARG A 242 -9.71 6.85 10.64
CA ARG A 242 -10.17 6.07 11.80
C ARG A 242 -10.22 6.90 13.09
N ILE A 243 -9.26 7.79 13.30
CA ILE A 243 -9.28 8.73 14.43
C ILE A 243 -10.49 9.65 14.36
N LEU A 244 -10.85 10.16 13.18
CA LEU A 244 -12.05 10.97 12.98
C LEU A 244 -13.34 10.18 13.26
N GLU A 245 -13.39 8.91 12.88
CA GLU A 245 -14.50 8.01 13.25
C GLU A 245 -14.61 7.81 14.77
N LEU A 246 -13.49 7.63 15.46
CA LEU A 246 -13.46 7.53 16.93
C LEU A 246 -13.94 8.81 17.61
N ILE A 247 -13.69 9.99 17.02
CA ILE A 247 -14.26 11.27 17.47
C ILE A 247 -15.78 11.28 17.24
N ARG A 248 -16.26 10.88 16.05
CA ARG A 248 -17.69 10.82 15.72
C ARG A 248 -18.46 9.87 16.65
N LYS A 249 -17.88 8.72 16.98
CA LYS A 249 -18.40 7.75 17.96
C LYS A 249 -18.38 8.26 19.40
N GLY A 250 -17.76 9.42 19.66
CA GLY A 250 -17.63 10.00 21.00
C GLY A 250 -16.63 9.26 21.89
N ILE A 251 -15.74 8.43 21.33
CA ILE A 251 -14.67 7.76 22.07
C ILE A 251 -13.52 8.75 22.32
N PHE A 252 -13.22 9.60 21.33
CA PHE A 252 -12.26 10.69 21.46
C PHE A 252 -12.95 12.06 21.54
N GLU A 253 -12.34 12.97 22.30
CA GLU A 253 -12.63 14.40 22.23
C GLU A 253 -11.58 15.11 21.38
N MET A 254 -11.97 16.16 20.67
CA MET A 254 -11.11 16.90 19.74
C MET A 254 -11.02 18.39 20.10
N LYS A 255 -9.83 18.97 19.90
CA LYS A 255 -9.61 20.43 19.81
C LYS A 255 -8.86 20.76 18.51
N GLY A 256 -9.34 21.76 17.77
CA GLY A 256 -8.73 22.21 16.50
C GLY A 256 -9.64 21.98 15.31
N THR A 257 -9.06 21.78 14.12
CA THR A 257 -9.80 21.63 12.85
C THR A 257 -9.41 20.34 12.12
N THR A 258 -10.35 19.74 11.40
CA THR A 258 -10.15 18.51 10.62
C THR A 258 -9.57 18.76 9.22
N LYS A 259 -8.90 19.90 9.00
CA LYS A 259 -8.25 20.22 7.71
C LYS A 259 -7.01 19.37 7.42
N GLY A 260 -6.57 18.57 8.39
CA GLY A 260 -5.43 17.66 8.30
C GLY A 260 -4.92 17.27 9.68
N MET A 261 -4.30 16.09 9.79
CA MET A 261 -3.82 15.49 11.03
C MET A 261 -2.93 16.39 11.92
N ARG A 262 -2.32 17.44 11.37
CA ARG A 262 -1.49 18.39 12.14
C ARG A 262 -2.30 19.44 12.90
N TYR A 263 -3.55 19.68 12.47
CA TYR A 263 -4.35 20.82 12.90
C TYR A 263 -5.36 20.51 14.00
N PHE A 264 -5.35 19.29 14.55
CA PHE A 264 -6.16 18.94 15.69
C PHE A 264 -5.43 18.05 16.69
N ASN A 265 -5.92 18.09 17.92
CA ASN A 265 -5.46 17.30 19.04
C ASN A 265 -6.62 16.47 19.57
N VAL A 266 -6.33 15.28 20.06
CA VAL A 266 -7.29 14.32 20.59
C VAL A 266 -6.97 13.89 22.00
N ARG A 267 -7.99 13.45 22.74
CA ARG A 267 -7.85 12.73 24.00
C ARG A 267 -8.96 11.70 24.14
N LEU A 268 -8.77 10.69 24.99
CA LEU A 268 -9.87 9.84 25.40
C LEU A 268 -10.97 10.67 26.08
N LYS A 269 -12.22 10.41 25.71
CA LYS A 269 -13.37 10.99 26.41
C LYS A 269 -13.48 10.32 27.77
N ASN A 270 -13.60 11.11 28.83
CA ASN A 270 -13.92 10.56 30.14
C ASN A 270 -15.37 10.12 30.13
N VAL A 271 -15.61 8.84 30.40
CA VAL A 271 -16.94 8.39 30.81
C VAL A 271 -17.09 8.88 32.26
N MET A 272 -17.96 9.87 32.48
CA MET A 272 -18.40 10.23 33.82
C MET A 272 -19.28 9.12 34.40
#